data_AF-A0A7U3UT33-F1
#
_entry.id   AF-A0A7U3UT33-F1
#
_cell.length_a   1.000
_cell.length_b   1.000
_cell.length_c   1.000
_cell.angle_alpha   90.00
_cell.angle_beta   90.00
_cell.angle_gamma   90.00
#
_symmetry.space_group_name_H-M   'P 1'
#
loop_
_entity.id
_entity.type
_entity.pdbx_description
1 polymer ?
#
loop_
_entity_poly.entity_id
_entity_poly.type
_entity_poly.pdbx_seq_one_letter_code
_entity_poly.pdbx_strand_id
1 'polypeptide(L)'
;MMKLPRVECPKCSREIAAGPVAGRLTKGRLWRHDAPGARRDAEGVLVSCAGSLLIVDWPTPGVQLEIAIETPPEEPADAMALF
;
A
#
# COMPACT_ATOMS: atom_id res chain seq x y z
N MET A 1 13.98 -10.82 -6.40
CA MET A 1 13.79 -9.97 -5.19
C MET A 1 13.54 -8.54 -5.68
N MET A 2 12.32 -8.01 -5.58
CA MET A 2 12.08 -6.61 -5.97
C MET A 2 12.45 -5.69 -4.80
N LYS A 3 13.36 -4.75 -5.04
CA LYS A 3 13.71 -3.70 -4.07
C LYS A 3 12.73 -2.54 -4.27
N LEU A 4 11.98 -2.17 -3.24
CA LEU A 4 11.10 -1.00 -3.31
C LEU A 4 11.93 0.28 -3.52
N PRO A 5 11.46 1.21 -4.37
CA PRO A 5 12.14 2.49 -4.54
C PRO A 5 12.11 3.27 -3.23
N ARG A 6 13.15 4.07 -3.00
CA ARG A 6 13.21 4.99 -1.87
C ARG A 6 12.84 6.38 -2.34
N VAL A 7 12.06 7.08 -1.52
CA VAL A 7 11.62 8.46 -1.75
C VAL A 7 11.90 9.26 -0.48
N GLU A 8 12.26 10.53 -0.65
CA GLU A 8 12.48 11.43 0.48
C GLU A 8 11.16 11.67 1.26
N CYS A 9 11.21 11.52 2.57
CA CYS A 9 10.08 11.81 3.44
C CYS A 9 9.86 13.33 3.57
N PRO A 10 8.70 13.88 3.18
CA PRO A 10 8.44 15.32 3.23
C PRO A 10 8.44 15.94 4.63
N LYS A 11 8.47 15.11 5.69
CA LYS A 11 8.45 15.55 7.09
C LYS A 11 9.81 15.52 7.76
N CYS A 12 10.66 14.56 7.42
CA CYS A 12 11.91 14.35 8.15
C CYS A 12 13.13 14.14 7.23
N SER A 13 12.95 14.37 5.92
CA SER A 13 13.97 14.32 4.86
C SER A 13 14.78 13.02 4.75
N ARG A 14 14.37 11.95 5.45
CA ARG A 14 14.98 10.62 5.29
C ARG A 14 14.51 10.00 3.98
N GLU A 15 15.41 9.33 3.28
CA GLU A 15 15.02 8.40 2.22
C GLU A 15 14.33 7.18 2.84
N ILE A 16 13.10 6.91 2.46
CA ILE A 16 12.28 5.82 3.00
C ILE A 16 11.72 5.00 1.84
N ALA A 17 11.63 3.67 2.02
CA ALA A 17 10.98 2.82 1.02
C ALA A 17 9.51 3.22 0.84
N ALA A 18 9.06 3.31 -0.42
CA ALA A 18 7.68 3.60 -0.76
C ALA A 18 7.06 2.42 -1.51
N GLY A 19 5.89 1.98 -1.06
CA GLY A 19 5.10 0.92 -1.72
C GLY A 19 3.94 1.47 -2.55
N PRO A 20 3.43 0.72 -3.54
CA PRO A 20 2.28 1.13 -4.36
C PRO A 20 1.05 1.49 -3.53
N VAL A 21 0.24 2.42 -4.04
CA VAL A 21 -1.13 2.63 -3.57
C VAL A 21 -2.10 2.07 -4.60
N ALA A 22 -2.97 1.14 -4.17
CA ALA A 22 -4.00 0.56 -5.03
C ALA A 22 -4.87 1.65 -5.69
N GLY A 23 -5.11 1.52 -6.99
CA GLY A 23 -5.87 2.50 -7.78
C GLY A 23 -5.13 3.81 -8.09
N ARG A 24 -3.87 3.98 -7.67
CA ARG A 24 -3.05 5.18 -7.96
C ARG A 24 -1.64 4.78 -8.36
N LEU A 25 -1.48 4.31 -9.61
CA LEU A 25 -0.22 3.72 -10.10
C LEU A 25 0.99 4.66 -10.04
N THR A 26 0.79 5.98 -10.06
CA THR A 26 1.87 6.98 -9.94
C THR A 26 2.16 7.41 -8.50
N LYS A 27 1.48 6.82 -7.51
CA LYS A 27 1.58 7.20 -6.11
C LYS A 27 2.05 6.04 -5.24
N GLY A 28 2.80 6.38 -4.21
CA GLY A 28 3.31 5.45 -3.22
C GLY A 28 3.02 5.90 -1.80
N ARG A 29 3.00 4.96 -0.85
CA ARG A 29 2.94 5.25 0.58
C ARG A 29 4.29 4.96 1.21
N LEU A 30 4.80 5.91 1.99
CA LEU A 30 6.04 5.72 2.75
C LEU A 30 5.87 4.61 3.78
N TRP A 31 6.88 3.76 3.93
CA TRP A 31 6.92 2.78 5.00
C TRP A 31 6.98 3.48 6.36
N ARG A 32 6.45 2.81 7.39
CA ARG A 32 6.58 3.28 8.76
C ARG A 32 8.06 3.39 9.12
N HIS A 33 8.43 4.56 9.62
CA HIS A 33 9.79 4.89 10.00
C HIS A 33 9.77 5.90 11.14
N ASP A 34 10.88 6.00 11.86
CA ASP A 34 11.07 6.99 12.91
C ASP A 34 11.74 8.24 12.36
N ALA A 35 11.36 9.40 12.87
CA ALA A 35 12.04 10.65 12.52
C ALA A 35 13.44 10.68 13.17
N PRO A 36 14.42 11.40 12.58
CA PRO A 36 15.71 11.60 13.22
C PRO A 36 15.53 12.20 14.63
N GLY A 37 16.17 11.59 15.63
CA GLY A 37 16.05 12.03 17.02
C GLY A 37 14.67 11.82 17.65
N ALA A 38 13.74 11.12 16.98
CA ALA A 38 12.45 10.77 17.56
C ALA A 38 12.66 9.98 18.84
N ARG A 39 12.25 10.59 19.95
CA ARG A 39 12.13 9.93 21.25
C ARG A 39 10.77 9.26 21.33
N ARG A 40 10.68 8.31 22.24
CA ARG A 40 9.40 7.78 22.71
C ARG A 40 8.50 8.94 23.18
N ASP A 41 7.18 8.78 23.13
CA ASP A 41 6.26 9.74 23.76
C ASP A 41 6.46 9.79 25.29
N ALA A 42 5.66 10.62 25.98
CA ALA A 42 5.77 10.80 27.42
C ALA A 42 5.60 9.48 28.20
N GLU A 43 4.89 8.52 27.60
CA GLU A 43 4.59 7.19 28.13
C GLU A 43 5.62 6.13 27.72
N GLY A 44 6.61 6.49 26.90
CA GLY A 44 7.65 5.57 26.49
C GLY A 44 7.31 4.73 25.24
N VAL A 45 6.27 5.08 24.47
CA VAL A 45 5.90 4.39 23.23
C VAL A 45 6.67 4.96 22.03
N LEU A 46 7.12 4.08 21.14
CA LEU A 46 7.75 4.50 19.88
C LEU A 46 6.72 5.16 18.97
N VAL A 47 6.90 6.45 18.70
CA VAL A 47 6.05 7.22 17.78
C VAL A 47 6.74 7.30 16.43
N SER A 48 6.14 6.65 15.43
CA SER A 48 6.62 6.78 14.05
C SER A 48 6.51 8.21 13.55
N CYS A 49 7.39 8.59 12.63
CA CYS A 49 7.30 9.84 11.90
C CYS A 49 5.91 10.00 11.27
N ALA A 50 5.28 11.17 11.48
CA ALA A 50 3.98 11.51 10.88
C ALA A 50 3.99 11.42 9.34
N GLY A 51 5.17 11.58 8.72
CA GLY A 51 5.37 11.38 7.27
C GLY A 51 5.04 9.96 6.80
N SER A 52 5.10 8.95 7.67
CA SER A 52 4.76 7.56 7.35
C SER A 52 3.33 7.36 6.82
N LEU A 53 2.42 8.32 7.07
CA LEU A 53 1.04 8.24 6.60
C LEU A 53 0.83 8.92 5.24
N LEU A 54 1.84 9.65 4.74
CA LEU A 54 1.72 10.43 3.52
C LEU A 54 1.76 9.56 2.27
N ILE A 55 0.99 9.99 1.28
CA ILE A 55 1.07 9.51 -0.10
C ILE A 55 2.01 10.45 -0.84
N VAL A 56 3.02 9.89 -1.49
CA VAL A 56 4.07 10.60 -2.23
C VAL A 56 4.05 10.22 -3.70
N ASP A 57 4.72 11.00 -4.53
CA ASP A 57 4.99 10.62 -5.91
C ASP A 57 5.89 9.39 -5.95
N TRP A 58 5.51 8.43 -6.78
CA TRP A 58 6.23 7.19 -6.91
C TRP A 58 7.10 7.26 -8.18
N PRO A 59 8.43 7.08 -8.06
CA PRO A 59 9.34 7.34 -9.16
C PRO A 59 9.19 6.33 -10.31
N THR A 60 8.53 5.20 -10.06
CA THR A 60 8.23 4.19 -11.07
C THR A 60 6.75 3.88 -10.99
N PRO A 61 5.98 4.07 -12.08
CA PRO A 61 4.58 3.69 -12.10
C PRO A 61 4.42 2.20 -11.77
N GLY A 62 3.51 1.89 -10.85
CA GLY A 62 3.14 0.52 -10.54
C GLY A 62 2.47 -0.16 -11.72
N VAL A 63 2.62 -1.47 -11.81
CA VAL A 63 1.85 -2.32 -12.72
C VAL A 63 0.76 -3.00 -11.91
N GLN A 64 -0.50 -2.84 -12.31
CA GLN A 64 -1.60 -3.59 -11.74
C GLN A 64 -1.65 -4.97 -12.39
N LEU A 65 -1.64 -6.03 -11.57
CA LEU A 65 -1.87 -7.38 -12.08
C LEU A 65 -3.35 -7.53 -12.42
N GLU A 66 -3.62 -7.99 -13.64
CA GLU A 66 -4.95 -8.41 -14.05
C GLU A 66 -5.14 -9.87 -13.64
N ILE A 67 -6.12 -10.12 -12.78
CA ILE A 67 -6.52 -11.47 -12.39
C ILE A 67 -7.72 -11.81 -13.27
N ALA A 68 -7.57 -12.79 -14.15
CA ALA A 68 -8.70 -13.38 -14.84
C ALA A 68 -9.57 -14.10 -13.82
N ILE A 69 -10.73 -13.53 -13.50
CA ILE A 69 -11.74 -14.21 -12.70
C ILE A 69 -12.53 -15.08 -13.67
N GLU A 70 -12.39 -16.39 -13.54
CA GLU A 70 -13.23 -17.33 -14.28
C GLU A 70 -14.67 -17.20 -13.78
N THR A 71 -15.62 -16.96 -14.68
CA THR A 71 -17.03 -17.03 -14.35
C THR A 71 -17.36 -18.49 -14.04
N PRO A 72 -17.88 -18.83 -12.85
CA PRO A 72 -18.33 -20.19 -12.58
C PRO A 72 -19.41 -20.58 -13.59
N PRO A 73 -19.49 -21.86 -14.00
CA PRO A 73 -20.52 -22.32 -14.92
C PRO A 73 -21.90 -22.02 -14.31
N GLU A 74 -22.81 -21.50 -15.14
CA GLU A 74 -24.20 -21.28 -14.75
C GLU A 74 -24.81 -22.66 -14.42
N GLU A 75 -25.17 -22.88 -13.15
CA GLU A 75 -25.91 -24.09 -12.79
C GLU A 75 -27.24 -24.07 -13.56
N PRO A 76 -27.59 -25.15 -14.29
CA PRO A 76 -28.86 -25.19 -14.97
C PRO A 76 -29.97 -24.99 -13.94
N ALA A 77 -30.84 -24.01 -14.18
CA ALA A 77 -32.02 -23.80 -13.35
C ALA A 77 -32.78 -25.11 -13.23
N ASP A 78 -32.90 -25.63 -12.01
CA ASP A 78 -33.66 -26.85 -11.73
C ASP A 78 -35.14 -26.58 -12.06
N ALA A 79 -35.53 -26.92 -13.28
CA ALA A 79 -36.89 -26.84 -13.77
C ALA A 79 -37.73 -28.06 -13.35
N MET A 80 -37.40 -28.73 -12.23
CA MET A 80 -38.09 -29.93 -11.79
C MET A 80 -38.21 -30.00 -10.25
N ALA A 81 -38.99 -29.10 -9.66
CA ALA A 81 -39.72 -29.43 -8.44
C ALA A 81 -40.98 -28.57 -8.35
N LEU A 82 -42.14 -29.16 -8.66
CA LEU A 82 -43.48 -28.91 -8.13
C LEU A 82 -44.55 -29.41 -9.13
N PHE A 83 -44.59 -30.73 -9.34
CA PHE A 83 -45.82 -31.46 -9.66
C PHE A 83 -45.84 -32.74 -8.83
#